data_AF-A0A959MX02-F1
#
_entry.id   AF-A0A959MX02-F1
#
_cell.length_a   1.000
_cell.length_b   1.000
_cell.length_c   1.000
_cell.angle_alpha   90.00
_cell.angle_beta   90.00
_cell.angle_gamma   90.00
#
_symmetry.space_group_name_H-M   'P 1'
#
loop_
_entity.id
_entity.type
_entity.pdbx_description
1 polymer ?
#
loop_
_entity_poly.entity_id
_entity_poly.type
_entity_poly.pdbx_seq_one_letter_code
_entity_poly.pdbx_strand_id
1 'polypeptide(L)'
;MKIVYNVFYIFALILLFVALMGGSMTKSVFDSISEETLEFAGINKADIDSADDRIDDVFYSAKKVELQIEKLKNLFSQDKIDESKYQRVKNNFIYKTFYQPLVIMFNYVYRIFFCVAAVFFFLFGVVSHLIYRNLDLRRRVKELERIVFLEKMAD
;
A
#
# COMPACT_ATOMS: atom_id res chain seq x y z
N MET A 1 -9.06 -0.82 32.87
CA MET A 1 -7.75 -1.41 32.51
C MET A 1 -7.87 -2.69 31.70
N LYS A 2 -8.77 -3.63 32.02
CA LYS A 2 -9.00 -4.83 31.20
C LYS A 2 -9.36 -4.53 29.74
N ILE A 3 -10.16 -3.50 29.52
CA ILE A 3 -10.57 -3.02 28.19
C ILE A 3 -9.37 -2.46 27.40
N VAL A 4 -8.39 -1.84 28.06
CA VAL A 4 -7.29 -1.13 27.39
C VAL A 4 -6.35 -2.09 26.66
N TYR A 5 -5.89 -3.15 27.31
CA TYR A 5 -5.03 -4.13 26.63
C TYR A 5 -5.78 -4.93 25.56
N ASN A 6 -7.09 -5.19 25.76
CA ASN A 6 -7.92 -5.84 24.75
C ASN A 6 -8.06 -4.97 23.50
N VAL A 7 -8.25 -3.66 23.65
CA VAL A 7 -8.28 -2.71 22.54
C VAL A 7 -6.94 -2.75 21.78
N PHE A 8 -5.81 -2.74 22.48
CA PHE A 8 -4.49 -2.85 21.82
C PHE A 8 -4.31 -4.14 21.04
N TYR A 9 -4.75 -5.29 21.57
CA TYR A 9 -4.67 -6.56 20.85
C TYR A 9 -5.59 -6.60 19.63
N ILE A 10 -6.82 -6.11 19.75
CA ILE A 10 -7.76 -6.04 18.63
C ILE A 10 -7.18 -5.12 17.54
N PHE A 11 -6.64 -3.96 17.92
CA PHE A 11 -6.06 -3.02 16.99
C PHE A 11 -4.82 -3.61 16.29
N ALA A 12 -3.93 -4.28 17.02
CA ALA A 12 -2.79 -4.98 16.44
C ALA A 12 -3.23 -6.07 15.44
N LEU A 13 -4.28 -6.82 15.76
CA LEU A 13 -4.82 -7.87 14.89
C LEU A 13 -5.43 -7.29 13.61
N ILE A 14 -6.18 -6.18 13.72
CA ILE A 14 -6.72 -5.46 12.56
C ILE A 14 -5.59 -4.96 11.65
N LEU A 15 -4.58 -4.29 12.21
CA LEU A 15 -3.43 -3.78 11.44
C LEU A 15 -2.69 -4.90 10.72
N LEU A 16 -2.52 -6.05 11.38
CA LEU A 16 -1.88 -7.22 10.80
C LEU A 16 -2.73 -7.83 9.67
N PHE A 17 -4.05 -7.88 9.84
CA PHE A 17 -4.97 -8.29 8.78
C PHE A 17 -4.91 -7.34 7.57
N VAL A 18 -4.89 -6.03 7.81
CA VAL A 18 -4.75 -5.02 6.75
C VAL A 18 -3.43 -5.18 6.00
N ALA A 19 -2.33 -5.43 6.71
CA ALA A 19 -1.02 -5.66 6.10
C ALA A 19 -0.96 -6.95 5.27
N LEU A 20 -1.54 -8.05 5.77
CA LEU A 20 -1.57 -9.34 5.07
C LEU A 20 -2.54 -9.35 3.86
N MET A 21 -3.72 -8.74 4.01
CA MET A 21 -4.71 -8.64 2.92
C MET A 21 -4.39 -7.53 1.91
N GLY A 22 -3.32 -6.76 2.16
CA GLY A 22 -2.69 -5.78 1.28
C GLY A 22 -2.66 -6.17 -0.20
N GLY A 23 -2.45 -7.46 -0.48
CA GLY A 23 -2.25 -8.02 -1.81
C GLY A 23 -3.48 -8.06 -2.72
N SER A 24 -4.69 -8.19 -2.16
CA SER A 24 -5.89 -8.45 -2.97
C SER A 24 -7.06 -7.52 -2.63
N MET A 25 -7.51 -7.47 -1.37
CA MET A 25 -8.72 -6.73 -0.99
C MET A 25 -8.47 -5.26 -0.69
N THR A 26 -7.30 -4.92 -0.14
CA THR A 26 -6.98 -3.53 0.23
C THR A 26 -6.08 -2.85 -0.80
N LYS A 27 -5.73 -3.53 -1.89
CA LYS A 27 -4.86 -3.01 -2.95
C LYS A 27 -5.37 -1.68 -3.51
N SER A 28 -6.67 -1.56 -3.79
CA SER A 28 -7.26 -0.31 -4.29
C SER A 28 -7.10 0.86 -3.32
N VAL A 29 -7.19 0.60 -2.01
CA VAL A 29 -7.04 1.65 -0.98
C VAL A 29 -5.58 2.08 -0.90
N PHE A 30 -4.66 1.12 -0.91
CA PHE A 30 -3.22 1.39 -0.88
C PHE A 30 -2.75 2.10 -2.17
N ASP A 31 -3.24 1.66 -3.34
CA ASP A 31 -2.99 2.33 -4.62
C ASP A 31 -3.46 3.78 -4.56
N SER A 32 -4.68 4.05 -4.08
CA SER A 32 -5.18 5.43 -3.95
C SER A 32 -4.34 6.28 -2.99
N ILE A 33 -3.98 5.76 -1.82
CA ILE A 33 -3.13 6.49 -0.86
C ILE A 33 -1.76 6.77 -1.46
N SER A 34 -1.20 5.80 -2.19
CA SER A 34 0.10 5.93 -2.84
C SER A 34 0.06 6.93 -4.00
N GLU A 35 -1.00 6.91 -4.83
CA GLU A 35 -1.22 7.90 -5.90
C GLU A 35 -1.35 9.31 -5.30
N GLU A 36 -2.16 9.51 -4.25
CA GLU A 36 -2.33 10.80 -3.57
C GLU A 36 -1.02 11.29 -2.93
N THR A 37 -0.23 10.38 -2.37
CA THR A 37 1.09 10.71 -1.79
C THR A 37 2.07 11.14 -2.88
N LEU A 38 2.04 10.49 -4.05
CA LEU A 38 2.85 10.88 -5.19
C LEU A 38 2.43 12.25 -5.74
N GLU A 39 1.13 12.53 -5.83
CA GLU A 39 0.60 13.84 -6.22
C GLU A 39 1.04 14.93 -5.23
N PHE A 40 0.94 14.66 -3.91
CA PHE A 40 1.45 15.57 -2.89
C PHE A 40 2.96 15.81 -2.99
N ALA A 41 3.72 14.78 -3.37
CA ALA A 41 5.16 14.88 -3.61
C ALA A 41 5.52 15.57 -4.94
N GLY A 42 4.52 15.97 -5.75
CA GLY A 42 4.69 16.70 -7.00
C GLY A 42 4.76 15.81 -8.26
N ILE A 43 4.47 14.52 -8.14
CA ILE A 43 4.42 13.58 -9.27
C ILE A 43 2.95 13.36 -9.64
N ASN A 44 2.42 14.26 -10.47
CA ASN A 44 1.03 14.17 -10.92
C ASN A 44 0.86 13.15 -12.04
N LYS A 45 -0.18 12.33 -11.93
CA LYS A 45 -0.56 11.37 -12.96
C LYS A 45 -0.87 12.04 -14.30
N ALA A 46 -1.55 13.18 -14.25
CA ALA A 46 -1.91 13.95 -15.45
C ALA A 46 -0.70 14.44 -16.24
N ASP A 47 0.39 14.82 -15.55
CA ASP A 47 1.62 15.27 -16.20
C ASP A 47 2.33 14.10 -16.89
N ILE A 48 2.26 12.91 -16.28
CA ILE A 48 2.81 11.68 -16.86
C ILE A 48 1.98 11.22 -18.06
N ASP A 49 0.66 11.24 -17.96
CA ASP A 49 -0.23 10.91 -19.08
C ASP A 49 -0.01 11.87 -20.26
N SER A 50 0.17 13.16 -20.00
CA SER A 50 0.51 14.17 -21.01
C SER A 50 1.87 13.91 -21.66
N ALA A 51 2.87 13.52 -20.87
CA ALA A 51 4.19 13.16 -21.39
C ALA A 51 4.14 11.87 -22.25
N ASP A 52 3.35 10.88 -21.83
CA ASP A 52 3.13 9.66 -22.60
C ASP A 52 2.42 9.93 -23.93
N ASP A 53 1.40 10.77 -23.94
CA ASP A 53 0.69 11.14 -25.18
C ASP A 53 1.64 11.83 -26.18
N ARG A 54 2.57 12.67 -25.70
CA ARG A 54 3.60 13.30 -26.54
C ARG A 54 4.59 12.29 -27.11
N ILE A 55 4.99 11.31 -26.31
CA ILE A 55 5.88 10.22 -26.76
C ILE A 55 5.18 9.40 -27.85
N ASP A 56 3.91 9.04 -27.62
CA ASP A 56 3.11 8.29 -28.59
C ASP A 56 2.93 9.08 -29.90
N ASP A 57 2.81 10.41 -29.84
CA ASP A 57 2.77 11.29 -31.02
C ASP A 57 4.08 11.32 -31.80
N VAL A 58 5.22 11.32 -31.11
CA VAL A 58 6.54 11.23 -31.75
C VAL A 58 6.72 9.87 -32.42
N PHE A 59 6.37 8.77 -31.74
CA PHE A 59 6.40 7.43 -32.32
C PHE A 59 5.47 7.30 -33.53
N TYR A 60 4.27 7.86 -33.46
CA TYR A 60 3.33 7.87 -34.56
C TYR A 60 3.84 8.70 -35.75
N SER A 61 4.49 9.83 -35.49
CA SER A 61 5.13 10.65 -36.53
C SER A 61 6.27 9.90 -37.20
N ALA A 62 7.11 9.20 -36.44
CA ALA A 62 8.17 8.34 -36.97
C ALA A 62 7.60 7.23 -37.87
N LYS A 63 6.54 6.55 -37.40
CA LYS A 63 5.80 5.56 -38.19
C LYS A 63 5.24 6.12 -39.49
N LYS A 64 4.73 7.36 -39.50
CA LYS A 64 4.28 8.00 -40.75
C LYS A 64 5.43 8.23 -41.74
N VAL A 65 6.60 8.64 -41.26
CA VAL A 65 7.79 8.80 -42.11
C VAL A 65 8.23 7.45 -42.66
N GLU A 66 8.25 6.40 -41.84
CA GLU A 66 8.53 5.03 -42.29
C GLU A 66 7.54 4.56 -43.36
N LEU A 67 6.24 4.80 -43.17
CA LEU A 67 5.22 4.48 -44.17
C LEU A 67 5.47 5.21 -45.50
N GLN A 68 5.89 6.47 -45.46
CA GLN A 68 6.24 7.20 -46.68
C GLN A 68 7.49 6.65 -47.37
N ILE A 69 8.53 6.28 -46.60
CA ILE A 69 9.73 5.63 -47.13
C ILE A 69 9.39 4.27 -47.75
N GLU A 70 8.53 3.49 -47.11
CA GLU A 70 8.08 2.20 -47.62
C GLU A 70 7.22 2.37 -48.88
N LYS A 71 6.34 3.38 -48.92
CA LYS A 71 5.62 3.79 -50.14
C LYS A 71 6.58 4.12 -51.28
N LEU A 72 7.64 4.89 -51.02
CA LEU A 72 8.66 5.22 -52.03
C LEU A 72 9.45 3.99 -52.50
N LYS A 73 9.79 3.06 -51.60
CA LYS A 73 10.46 1.81 -51.97
C LYS A 73 9.55 0.91 -52.80
N ASN A 74 8.28 0.80 -52.42
CA ASN A 74 7.30 -0.02 -53.14
C ASN A 74 6.76 0.64 -54.42
N LEU A 75 7.13 1.87 -54.76
CA LEU A 75 6.83 2.41 -56.11
C LEU A 75 7.44 1.54 -57.22
N PHE A 76 8.52 0.79 -56.92
CA PHE A 76 9.19 -0.10 -57.86
C PHE A 76 8.86 -1.59 -57.66
N SER A 77 7.97 -1.94 -56.72
CA SER A 77 7.55 -3.33 -56.43
C SER A 77 6.03 -3.44 -56.31
N GLN A 78 5.40 -4.50 -56.83
CA GLN A 78 3.94 -4.66 -56.80
C GLN A 78 3.34 -5.01 -55.42
N ASP A 79 4.13 -5.04 -54.36
CA ASP A 79 3.68 -5.45 -53.03
C ASP A 79 2.76 -4.41 -52.36
N LYS A 80 1.60 -4.87 -51.89
CA LYS A 80 0.66 -4.02 -51.14
C LYS A 80 1.22 -3.73 -49.75
N ILE A 81 1.32 -2.45 -49.42
CA ILE A 81 1.75 -1.97 -48.11
C ILE A 81 0.60 -2.12 -47.11
N ASP A 82 0.89 -2.69 -45.95
CA ASP A 82 -0.05 -2.86 -44.85
C ASP A 82 -0.02 -1.65 -43.92
N GLU A 83 -1.02 -0.76 -44.07
CA GLU A 83 -1.12 0.47 -43.29
C GLU A 83 -1.49 0.24 -41.82
N SER A 84 -1.96 -0.95 -41.44
CA SER A 84 -2.36 -1.26 -40.06
C SER A 84 -1.18 -1.20 -39.07
N LYS A 85 0.04 -1.49 -39.55
CA LYS A 85 1.28 -1.44 -38.75
C LYS A 85 1.65 -0.02 -38.29
N TYR A 86 1.16 0.97 -39.01
CA TYR A 86 1.50 2.38 -38.84
C TYR A 86 0.46 3.18 -38.06
N GLN A 87 -0.54 2.51 -37.47
CA GLN A 87 -1.55 3.16 -36.64
C GLN A 87 -0.97 3.68 -35.31
N ARG A 88 -1.63 4.71 -34.76
CA ARG A 88 -1.31 5.25 -33.43
C ARG A 88 -1.64 4.21 -32.38
N VAL A 89 -0.67 3.87 -31.54
CA VAL A 89 -0.83 2.92 -30.44
C VAL A 89 -0.54 3.67 -29.15
N LYS A 90 -1.41 3.51 -28.15
CA LYS A 90 -1.21 4.10 -26.83
C LYS A 90 -0.31 3.16 -26.01
N ASN A 91 0.95 3.53 -25.81
CA ASN A 91 1.90 2.65 -25.13
C ASN A 91 1.93 2.86 -23.61
N ASN A 92 1.63 4.09 -23.14
CA ASN A 92 1.73 4.50 -21.73
C ASN A 92 3.11 4.13 -21.15
N PHE A 93 4.16 4.53 -21.85
CA PHE A 93 5.53 4.06 -21.59
C PHE A 93 6.04 4.54 -20.23
N ILE A 94 5.95 5.84 -19.95
CA ILE A 94 6.37 6.46 -18.70
C ILE A 94 5.51 5.95 -17.55
N TYR A 95 4.19 5.87 -17.75
CA TYR A 95 3.28 5.37 -16.72
C TYR A 95 3.67 3.95 -16.26
N LYS A 96 3.86 3.02 -17.20
CA LYS A 96 4.22 1.63 -16.88
C LYS A 96 5.63 1.47 -16.35
N THR A 97 6.57 2.29 -16.83
CA THR A 97 8.00 2.14 -16.51
C THR A 97 8.39 2.84 -15.22
N PHE A 98 7.77 3.98 -14.90
CA PHE A 98 8.16 4.82 -13.77
C PHE A 98 7.03 4.99 -12.75
N TYR A 99 5.84 5.39 -13.18
CA TYR A 99 4.75 5.71 -12.24
C TYR A 99 4.21 4.48 -11.51
N GLN A 100 3.85 3.43 -12.25
CA GLN A 100 3.29 2.21 -11.66
C GLN A 100 4.28 1.53 -10.69
N PRO A 101 5.58 1.39 -11.00
CA PRO A 101 6.56 0.89 -10.03
C PRO A 101 6.70 1.76 -8.78
N LEU A 102 6.60 3.09 -8.91
CA LEU A 102 6.61 3.99 -7.75
C LEU A 102 5.41 3.75 -6.84
N VAL A 103 4.20 3.66 -7.38
CA VAL A 103 2.98 3.32 -6.62
C VAL A 103 3.15 1.99 -5.90
N ILE A 104 3.66 0.97 -6.59
CA ILE A 104 3.93 -0.35 -6.00
C ILE A 104 4.96 -0.26 -4.87
N MET A 105 6.02 0.54 -5.03
CA MET A 105 7.04 0.74 -4.01
C MET A 105 6.45 1.39 -2.76
N PHE A 106 5.66 2.46 -2.90
CA PHE A 106 4.97 3.11 -1.78
C PHE A 106 4.03 2.14 -1.06
N ASN A 107 3.29 1.32 -1.79
CA ASN A 107 2.46 0.27 -1.19
C ASN A 107 3.28 -0.70 -0.31
N TYR A 108 4.46 -1.13 -0.75
CA TYR A 108 5.32 -1.97 0.07
C TYR A 108 5.81 -1.24 1.33
N VAL A 109 6.19 0.03 1.21
CA VAL A 109 6.58 0.86 2.36
C VAL A 109 5.44 0.95 3.38
N TYR A 110 4.21 1.25 2.93
CA TYR A 110 3.06 1.27 3.83
C TYR A 110 2.82 -0.09 4.48
N ARG A 111 2.87 -1.19 3.74
CA ARG A 111 2.68 -2.53 4.33
C ARG A 111 3.71 -2.84 5.42
N ILE A 112 4.98 -2.52 5.18
CA ILE A 112 6.04 -2.70 6.18
C ILE A 112 5.74 -1.85 7.41
N PHE A 113 5.34 -0.59 7.22
CA PHE A 113 4.96 0.30 8.31
C PHE A 113 3.79 -0.25 9.13
N PHE A 114 2.72 -0.73 8.48
CA PHE A 114 1.58 -1.35 9.16
C PHE A 114 1.96 -2.62 9.93
N CYS A 115 2.84 -3.47 9.38
CA CYS A 115 3.39 -4.63 10.09
C CYS A 115 4.16 -4.22 11.34
N VAL A 116 5.07 -3.25 11.21
CA VAL A 116 5.88 -2.75 12.34
C VAL A 116 4.96 -2.12 13.40
N ALA A 117 3.99 -1.30 12.99
CA ALA A 117 3.01 -0.71 13.89
C ALA A 117 2.19 -1.78 14.63
N ALA A 118 1.76 -2.85 13.95
CA ALA A 118 1.04 -3.96 14.59
C ALA A 118 1.88 -4.62 15.70
N VAL A 119 3.18 -4.84 15.47
CA VAL A 119 4.10 -5.38 16.49
C VAL A 119 4.21 -4.42 17.68
N PHE A 120 4.36 -3.11 17.44
CA PHE A 120 4.40 -2.13 18.53
C PHE A 120 3.11 -2.14 19.36
N PHE A 121 1.94 -2.11 18.73
CA PHE A 121 0.66 -2.18 19.45
C PHE A 121 0.49 -3.47 20.24
N PHE A 122 0.95 -4.60 19.70
CA PHE A 122 0.97 -5.87 20.41
C PHE A 122 1.83 -5.80 21.68
N LEU A 123 3.06 -5.26 21.58
CA LEU A 123 3.95 -5.09 22.73
C LEU A 123 3.35 -4.16 23.80
N PHE A 124 2.75 -3.05 23.39
CA PHE A 124 2.03 -2.16 24.32
C PHE A 124 0.85 -2.86 25.02
N GLY A 125 0.14 -3.73 24.29
CA GLY A 125 -0.90 -4.60 24.84
C GLY A 125 -0.35 -5.52 25.92
N VAL A 126 0.80 -6.17 25.68
CA VAL A 126 1.48 -7.04 26.65
C VAL A 126 1.88 -6.28 27.91
N VAL A 127 2.55 -5.12 27.75
CA VAL A 127 2.94 -4.28 28.90
C VAL A 127 1.73 -3.86 29.72
N SER A 128 0.67 -3.37 29.06
CA SER A 128 -0.58 -2.97 29.72
C SER A 128 -1.25 -4.14 30.45
N HIS A 129 -1.22 -5.34 29.87
CA HIS A 129 -1.76 -6.54 30.48
C HIS A 129 -0.98 -6.95 31.74
N LEU A 130 0.35 -6.90 31.70
CA LEU A 130 1.20 -7.20 32.86
C LEU A 130 0.97 -6.22 34.01
N ILE A 131 0.87 -4.92 33.72
CA ILE A 131 0.56 -3.88 34.72
C ILE A 131 -0.80 -4.17 35.37
N TYR A 132 -1.82 -4.47 34.56
CA TYR A 132 -3.14 -4.81 35.07
C TYR A 132 -3.10 -6.04 35.99
N ARG A 133 -2.41 -7.11 35.59
CA ARG A 133 -2.29 -8.33 36.38
C ARG A 133 -1.57 -8.09 37.71
N ASN A 134 -0.51 -7.28 37.72
CA ASN A 134 0.19 -6.91 38.96
C ASN A 134 -0.75 -6.15 39.92
N LEU A 135 -1.52 -5.19 39.41
CA LEU A 135 -2.49 -4.45 40.22
C LEU A 135 -3.63 -5.32 40.73
N ASP A 136 -4.13 -6.25 39.91
CA ASP A 136 -5.18 -7.20 40.32
C ASP A 136 -4.67 -8.14 41.43
N LEU A 137 -3.47 -8.68 41.30
CA LEU A 137 -2.84 -9.52 42.32
C LEU A 137 -2.66 -8.76 43.63
N ARG A 138 -2.17 -7.51 43.59
CA ARG A 138 -2.04 -6.66 44.79
C ARG A 138 -3.38 -6.42 45.47
N ARG A 139 -4.48 -6.26 44.72
CA ARG A 139 -5.83 -6.12 45.28
C ARG A 139 -6.29 -7.41 45.97
N ARG A 140 -6.13 -8.55 45.30
CA ARG A 140 -6.49 -9.86 45.86
C ARG A 140 -5.71 -10.20 47.13
N VAL A 141 -4.41 -9.89 47.15
CA VAL A 141 -3.57 -10.08 48.35
C VAL A 141 -4.10 -9.23 49.51
N LYS A 142 -4.41 -7.94 49.28
CA LYS A 142 -5.00 -7.07 50.31
C LYS A 142 -6.36 -7.57 50.81
N GLU A 143 -7.18 -8.11 49.92
CA GLU A 143 -8.47 -8.71 50.30
C GLU A 143 -8.29 -9.96 51.16
N LEU A 144 -7.36 -10.85 50.80
CA LEU A 144 -7.02 -12.03 51.58
C LEU A 144 -6.44 -11.67 52.96
N GLU A 145 -5.51 -10.71 53.01
CA GLU A 145 -4.96 -10.19 54.27
C GLU A 145 -6.07 -9.66 55.19
N ARG A 146 -7.05 -8.94 54.63
CA ARG A 146 -8.19 -8.42 55.38
C ARG A 146 -9.07 -9.55 55.92
N ILE A 147 -9.36 -10.58 55.12
CA ILE A 147 -10.19 -11.73 55.53
C ILE A 147 -9.50 -12.48 56.68
N VAL A 148 -8.22 -12.83 56.52
CA VAL A 148 -7.44 -13.54 57.54
C VAL A 148 -7.36 -12.73 58.85
N PHE A 149 -7.18 -11.41 58.76
CA PHE A 149 -7.13 -10.56 59.94
C PHE A 149 -8.47 -10.49 60.68
N LEU A 150 -9.59 -10.45 59.95
CA LEU A 150 -10.94 -10.47 60.52
C LEU A 150 -11.27 -11.82 61.17
N GLU A 151 -10.88 -12.93 60.54
CA GLU A 151 -11.05 -14.28 61.09
C GLU A 151 -10.26 -14.44 62.40
N LYS A 152 -9.01 -13.97 62.43
CA LYS A 152 -8.17 -13.97 63.64
C LYS A 152 -8.70 -13.09 64.78
N MET A 153 -9.57 -12.11 64.49
CA MET A 153 -10.22 -11.27 65.50
C MET A 153 -11.57 -11.83 65.97
N ALA A 154 -12.11 -12.83 65.27
CA ALA A 154 -13.37 -13.48 65.61
C ALA A 154 -13.18 -14.68 66.57
N ASP A 155 -11.96 -15.24 66.60
CA ASP A 155 -11.48 -16.22 67.60
C ASP A 155 -10.95 -15.54 68.88
#